data_AF-A0A7V9MVZ0-F1
#
_entry.id   AF-A0A7V9MVZ0-F1
#
_cell.length_a   1.000
_cell.length_b   1.000
_cell.length_c   1.000
_cell.angle_alpha   90.00
_cell.angle_beta   90.00
_cell.angle_gamma   90.00
#
_symmetry.space_group_name_H-M   'P 1'
#
loop_
_entity.id
_entity.type
_entity.pdbx_description
1 polymer ?
#
loop_
_entity_poly.entity_id
_entity_poly.type
_entity_poly.pdbx_seq_one_letter_code
_entity_poly.pdbx_strand_id
1 'polypeptide(L)'
;MKTFTVQLSYAAYYFREEVVEAGTLEEALDQAVAKANDSPNWSSTDTTGNTFVDAVAEGDHYDLWADNVQQLAIPSRFSEDRGGPHIVITVAGGLIQHVDIQNGTALVEVHDYDTEGTSEPENLQRDPDGTPFLRALHSNRDEDQPDNNPAPNSAASEGSA
;
A
#
# COMPACT_ATOMS: atom_id res chain seq x y z
N MET A 1 26.24 -12.49 17.96
CA MET A 1 25.35 -12.34 16.79
C MET A 1 24.17 -13.26 17.00
N LYS A 2 22.94 -12.82 16.71
CA LYS A 2 21.73 -13.63 16.90
C LYS A 2 21.19 -14.06 15.53
N THR A 3 20.62 -15.25 15.45
CA THR A 3 19.92 -15.75 14.26
C THR A 3 18.43 -15.52 14.44
N PHE A 4 17.74 -15.16 13.36
CA PHE A 4 16.29 -15.01 13.33
C PHE A 4 15.73 -15.73 12.11
N THR A 5 14.59 -16.38 12.28
CA THR A 5 13.73 -16.82 11.18
C THR A 5 12.59 -15.81 11.07
N VAL A 6 12.37 -15.28 9.86
CA VAL A 6 11.36 -14.26 9.56
C VAL A 6 10.52 -14.74 8.38
N GLN A 7 9.20 -14.82 8.55
CA GLN A 7 8.26 -15.02 7.45
C GLN A 7 7.87 -13.67 6.87
N LEU A 8 8.10 -13.53 5.57
CA LEU A 8 7.68 -12.38 4.78
C LEU A 8 6.50 -12.80 3.90
N SER A 9 5.48 -11.94 3.85
CA SER A 9 4.27 -12.15 3.07
C SER A 9 3.99 -10.91 2.22
N TYR A 10 3.21 -11.06 1.16
CA TYR A 10 2.64 -9.95 0.40
C TYR A 10 1.23 -10.32 -0.05
N ALA A 11 0.35 -9.33 -0.19
CA ALA A 11 -0.98 -9.57 -0.70
C ALA A 11 -0.94 -9.84 -2.21
N ALA A 12 -1.47 -10.98 -2.65
CA ALA A 12 -1.70 -11.26 -4.07
C ALA A 12 -3.19 -11.06 -4.37
N TYR A 13 -3.50 -10.21 -5.34
CA TYR A 13 -4.89 -9.97 -5.70
C TYR A 13 -5.33 -10.94 -6.80
N TYR A 14 -6.54 -11.43 -6.63
CA TYR A 14 -7.22 -12.25 -7.60
C TYR A 14 -8.50 -11.54 -8.00
N PHE A 15 -8.85 -11.60 -9.28
CA PHE A 15 -10.02 -10.98 -9.82
C PHE A 15 -10.85 -11.98 -10.61
N ARG A 16 -12.11 -11.62 -10.78
CA ARG A 16 -13.04 -12.30 -11.65
C ARG A 16 -14.09 -11.31 -12.11
N GLU A 17 -14.47 -11.42 -13.37
CA GLU A 17 -15.52 -10.61 -13.95
C GLU A 17 -16.82 -11.41 -13.93
N GLU A 18 -17.87 -10.81 -13.39
CA GLU A 18 -19.21 -11.40 -13.36
C GLU A 18 -20.20 -10.52 -14.11
N VAL A 19 -20.94 -11.16 -15.01
CA VAL A 19 -22.11 -10.56 -15.68
C VAL A 19 -23.35 -11.09 -15.01
N VAL A 20 -24.20 -10.18 -14.52
CA VAL A 20 -25.45 -10.45 -13.82
C VAL A 20 -26.54 -9.48 -14.30
N GLU A 21 -27.80 -9.90 -14.20
CA GLU A 21 -28.96 -9.07 -14.53
C GLU A 21 -29.75 -8.80 -13.24
N ALA A 22 -29.97 -7.52 -12.92
CA ALA A 22 -30.66 -7.12 -11.69
C ALA A 22 -31.48 -5.84 -11.88
N GLY A 23 -32.47 -5.64 -11.00
CA GLY A 23 -33.33 -4.45 -11.04
C GLY A 23 -32.67 -3.22 -10.40
N THR A 24 -31.67 -3.42 -9.56
CA THR A 24 -30.90 -2.37 -8.89
C THR A 24 -29.41 -2.69 -8.85
N LEU A 25 -28.58 -1.69 -8.57
CA LEU A 25 -27.13 -1.87 -8.39
C LEU A 25 -26.82 -2.76 -7.18
N GLU A 26 -27.50 -2.57 -6.06
CA GLU A 26 -27.28 -3.35 -4.84
C GLU A 26 -27.53 -4.85 -5.09
N GLU A 27 -28.65 -5.18 -5.74
CA GLU A 27 -28.95 -6.55 -6.16
C GLU A 27 -27.91 -7.12 -7.14
N ALA A 28 -27.40 -6.30 -8.09
CA ALA A 28 -26.35 -6.73 -9.01
C ALA A 28 -25.06 -7.09 -8.25
N LEU A 29 -24.65 -6.25 -7.30
CA LEU A 29 -23.44 -6.47 -6.50
C LEU A 29 -23.55 -7.72 -5.64
N ASP A 30 -24.67 -7.91 -4.95
CA ASP A 30 -24.92 -9.12 -4.14
C ASP A 30 -24.89 -10.39 -5.00
N GLN A 31 -25.55 -10.37 -6.17
CA GLN A 31 -25.53 -11.50 -7.09
C GLN A 31 -24.12 -11.79 -7.64
N ALA A 32 -23.37 -10.74 -8.01
CA ALA A 32 -22.01 -10.89 -8.50
C ALA A 32 -21.09 -11.52 -7.45
N VAL A 33 -21.18 -11.08 -6.18
CA VAL A 33 -20.41 -11.65 -5.06
C VAL A 33 -20.79 -13.12 -4.82
N ALA A 34 -22.08 -13.43 -4.76
CA ALA A 34 -22.54 -14.80 -4.57
C ALA A 34 -22.02 -15.73 -5.68
N LYS A 35 -22.14 -15.30 -6.93
CA LYS A 35 -21.69 -16.07 -8.10
C LYS A 35 -20.17 -16.24 -8.15
N ALA A 36 -19.41 -15.23 -7.74
CA ALA A 36 -17.96 -15.32 -7.64
C ALA A 36 -17.51 -16.32 -6.56
N ASN A 37 -18.17 -16.32 -5.39
CA ASN A 37 -17.85 -17.23 -4.28
C ASN A 37 -18.17 -18.70 -4.60
N ASP A 38 -19.18 -18.97 -5.42
CA ASP A 38 -19.54 -20.31 -5.85
C ASP A 38 -18.59 -20.90 -6.90
N SER A 39 -17.56 -20.16 -7.32
CA SER A 39 -16.69 -20.58 -8.40
C SER A 39 -15.20 -20.61 -8.03
N PRO A 40 -14.48 -21.68 -8.40
CA PRO A 40 -13.05 -21.79 -8.08
C PRO A 40 -12.14 -21.07 -9.09
N ASN A 41 -12.68 -20.56 -10.20
CA ASN A 41 -11.86 -20.02 -11.30
C ASN A 41 -11.63 -18.52 -11.13
N TRP A 42 -10.60 -18.16 -10.37
CA TRP A 42 -10.13 -16.78 -10.22
C TRP A 42 -8.85 -16.56 -11.03
N SER A 43 -8.68 -15.36 -11.57
CA SER A 43 -7.47 -14.95 -12.28
C SER A 43 -6.59 -14.11 -11.35
N SER A 44 -5.29 -14.37 -11.29
CA SER A 44 -4.37 -13.49 -10.56
C SER A 44 -4.17 -12.18 -11.31
N THR A 45 -4.05 -11.07 -10.59
CA THR A 45 -3.56 -9.82 -11.16
C THR A 45 -2.05 -9.78 -11.14
N ASP A 46 -1.44 -9.03 -12.06
CA ASP A 46 0.00 -8.73 -11.99
C ASP A 46 0.36 -7.76 -10.84
N THR A 47 -0.66 -7.14 -10.22
CA THR A 47 -0.49 -6.24 -9.09
C THR A 47 -0.44 -7.02 -7.77
N THR A 48 0.49 -6.66 -6.90
CA THR A 48 0.61 -7.21 -5.54
C THR A 48 0.72 -6.09 -4.51
N GLY A 49 0.34 -6.38 -3.26
CA GLY A 49 0.65 -5.53 -2.13
C GLY A 49 2.14 -5.48 -1.81
N ASN A 50 2.52 -4.60 -0.89
CA ASN A 50 3.88 -4.51 -0.38
C ASN A 50 4.24 -5.74 0.47
N THR A 51 5.51 -6.11 0.49
CA THR A 51 6.03 -7.14 1.39
C THR A 51 5.94 -6.68 2.85
N PHE A 52 5.48 -7.53 3.76
CA PHE A 52 5.40 -7.30 5.20
C PHE A 52 5.90 -8.53 5.98
N VAL A 53 6.15 -8.35 7.28
CA VAL A 53 6.52 -9.43 8.21
C VAL A 53 5.25 -9.99 8.82
N ASP A 54 5.07 -11.29 8.68
CA ASP A 54 3.90 -12.03 9.12
C ASP A 54 4.17 -12.79 10.44
N ALA A 55 5.40 -13.31 10.57
CA ALA A 55 5.88 -13.96 11.80
C ALA A 55 7.40 -13.80 11.94
N VAL A 56 7.91 -13.80 13.17
CA VAL A 56 9.35 -13.75 13.46
C VAL A 56 9.68 -14.42 14.80
N ALA A 57 10.78 -15.18 14.85
CA ALA A 57 11.32 -15.76 16.09
C ALA A 57 12.87 -15.74 16.09
N GLU A 58 13.48 -15.78 17.27
CA GLU A 58 14.93 -15.97 17.42
C GLU A 58 15.28 -17.46 17.29
N GLY A 59 16.31 -17.78 16.52
CA GLY A 59 16.73 -19.16 16.22
C GLY A 59 16.56 -19.52 14.74
N ASP A 60 16.87 -20.78 14.43
CA ASP A 60 16.67 -21.40 13.11
C ASP A 60 15.46 -22.34 13.20
N HIS A 61 14.31 -21.88 12.72
CA HIS A 61 13.04 -22.59 12.78
C HIS A 61 12.54 -22.94 11.38
N TYR A 62 12.04 -24.17 11.21
CA TYR A 62 11.42 -24.62 9.96
C TYR A 62 9.95 -24.20 9.82
N ASP A 63 9.26 -24.02 10.95
CA ASP A 63 7.85 -23.62 11.00
C ASP A 63 7.64 -22.61 12.14
N LEU A 64 7.33 -21.36 11.79
CA LEU A 64 7.10 -20.28 12.77
C LEU A 64 5.73 -20.36 13.45
N TRP A 65 4.83 -21.21 12.97
CA TRP A 65 3.46 -21.37 13.47
C TRP A 65 3.28 -22.61 14.34
N ALA A 66 4.34 -23.41 14.52
CA ALA A 66 4.32 -24.53 15.44
C ALA A 66 4.14 -24.05 16.90
N ASP A 67 3.34 -24.80 17.67
CA ASP A 67 2.97 -24.45 19.06
C ASP A 67 4.17 -24.22 20.00
N ASN A 68 5.35 -24.76 19.66
CA ASN A 68 6.56 -24.66 20.45
C ASN A 68 7.48 -23.48 20.07
N VAL A 69 7.10 -22.66 19.08
CA VAL A 69 7.86 -21.47 18.68
C VAL A 69 7.30 -20.23 19.37
N GLN A 70 8.16 -19.53 20.10
CA GLN A 70 7.81 -18.23 20.67
C GLN A 70 7.99 -17.13 19.62
N GLN A 71 6.89 -16.71 19.01
CA GLN A 71 6.90 -15.55 18.11
C GLN A 71 7.18 -14.25 18.87
N LEU A 72 7.93 -13.36 18.24
CA LEU A 72 8.23 -12.01 18.73
C LEU A 72 7.17 -11.03 18.21
N ALA A 73 6.89 -9.99 18.99
CA ALA A 73 5.99 -8.93 18.56
C ALA A 73 6.56 -8.19 17.34
N ILE A 74 5.73 -8.04 16.31
CA ILE A 74 6.08 -7.32 15.08
C ILE A 74 5.71 -5.84 15.25
N PRO A 75 6.67 -4.91 15.11
CA PRO A 75 6.36 -3.49 15.07
C PRO A 75 5.41 -3.16 13.90
N SER A 76 4.41 -2.32 14.13
CA SER A 76 3.37 -1.98 13.15
C SER A 76 3.90 -1.49 11.79
N ARG A 77 5.07 -0.84 11.77
CA ARG A 77 5.72 -0.42 10.51
C ARG A 77 6.13 -1.58 9.58
N PHE A 78 6.18 -2.80 10.11
CA PHE A 78 6.52 -4.01 9.37
C PHE A 78 5.34 -4.96 9.15
N SER A 79 4.16 -4.74 9.76
CA SER A 79 2.98 -5.59 9.58
C SER A 79 2.26 -5.30 8.26
N GLU A 80 1.25 -6.10 7.88
CA GLU A 80 0.41 -5.81 6.70
C GLU A 80 -0.41 -4.55 6.89
N ASP A 81 -1.07 -4.43 8.04
CA ASP A 81 -1.88 -3.30 8.47
C ASP A 81 -1.02 -2.10 8.91
N ARG A 82 0.10 -1.82 8.21
CA ARG A 82 0.99 -0.68 8.50
C ARG A 82 0.10 0.52 8.70
N GLY A 83 0.00 1.01 9.94
CA GLY A 83 -0.99 2.02 10.30
C GLY A 83 -0.70 3.33 9.58
N GLY A 84 -1.16 3.43 8.34
CA GLY A 84 -0.88 4.48 7.37
C GLY A 84 0.59 4.89 7.21
N PRO A 85 0.88 5.78 6.24
CA PRO A 85 2.04 6.63 6.36
C PRO A 85 1.92 7.51 7.62
N HIS A 86 2.99 7.60 8.41
CA HIS A 86 3.14 8.62 9.44
C HIS A 86 3.82 9.83 8.83
N ILE A 87 3.09 10.94 8.76
CA ILE A 87 3.51 12.15 8.06
C ILE A 87 3.87 13.22 9.09
N VAL A 88 5.09 13.74 9.03
CA VAL A 88 5.55 14.84 9.88
C VAL A 88 5.77 16.07 9.00
N ILE A 89 4.99 17.12 9.23
CA ILE A 89 5.11 18.42 8.55
C ILE A 89 5.69 19.43 9.55
N THR A 90 6.82 20.02 9.21
CA THR A 90 7.43 21.10 10.01
C THR A 90 7.14 22.45 9.37
N VAL A 91 6.48 23.35 10.12
CA VAL A 91 6.10 24.69 9.66
C VAL A 91 6.81 25.75 10.50
N ALA A 92 7.38 26.76 9.85
CA ALA A 92 7.97 27.92 10.50
C ALA A 92 7.67 29.18 9.70
N GLY A 93 7.17 30.23 10.37
CA GLY A 93 6.86 31.51 9.73
C GLY A 93 5.77 31.44 8.64
N GLY A 94 4.83 30.50 8.76
CA GLY A 94 3.78 30.26 7.75
C GLY A 94 4.21 29.33 6.60
N LEU A 95 5.49 29.00 6.49
CA LEU A 95 6.02 28.19 5.40
C LEU A 95 6.35 26.76 5.85
N ILE A 96 6.02 25.78 5.00
CA ILE A 96 6.47 24.40 5.16
C ILE A 96 7.98 24.33 4.93
N GLN A 97 8.69 23.84 5.94
CA GLN A 97 10.13 23.68 5.90
C GLN A 97 10.53 22.27 5.47
N HIS A 98 9.73 21.27 5.85
CA HIS A 98 10.05 19.87 5.65
C HIS A 98 8.79 19.00 5.74
N VAL A 99 8.73 17.99 4.88
CA VAL A 99 7.74 16.91 4.91
C VAL A 99 8.51 15.59 4.95
N ASP A 100 8.32 14.83 6.02
CA ASP A 100 8.87 13.48 6.18
C ASP A 100 7.73 12.46 6.20
N ILE A 101 7.88 11.39 5.42
CA ILE A 101 6.89 10.32 5.30
C ILE A 101 7.56 9.02 5.72
N GLN A 102 7.08 8.48 6.85
CA GLN A 102 7.59 7.26 7.45
C GLN A 102 6.55 6.15 7.39
N ASN A 103 7.02 4.90 7.45
CA ASN A 103 6.18 3.71 7.63
C ASN A 103 5.10 3.47 6.56
N GLY A 104 5.23 4.07 5.38
CA GLY A 104 4.28 3.88 4.28
C GLY A 104 4.55 4.82 3.13
N THR A 105 3.67 4.77 2.13
CA THR A 105 3.66 5.71 1.00
C THR A 105 2.52 6.69 1.19
N ALA A 106 2.80 7.98 1.00
CA ALA A 106 1.77 9.01 1.01
C ALA A 106 2.02 10.00 -0.14
N LEU A 107 0.93 10.58 -0.63
CA LEU A 107 0.96 11.84 -1.37
C LEU A 107 0.43 12.92 -0.42
N VAL A 108 1.27 13.92 -0.15
CA VAL A 108 0.90 15.10 0.62
C VAL A 108 0.69 16.25 -0.35
N GLU A 109 -0.54 16.75 -0.39
CA GLU A 109 -0.90 17.95 -1.13
C GLU A 109 -1.10 19.10 -0.16
N VAL A 110 -0.44 20.22 -0.46
CA VAL A 110 -0.50 21.44 0.36
C VAL A 110 -1.10 22.55 -0.48
N HIS A 111 -2.15 23.17 0.05
CA HIS A 111 -2.75 24.39 -0.47
C HIS A 111 -2.37 25.55 0.45
N ASP A 112 -1.53 26.45 -0.05
CA ASP A 112 -1.17 27.68 0.65
C ASP A 112 -2.05 28.84 0.13
N TYR A 113 -2.97 29.30 0.97
CA TYR A 113 -3.93 30.35 0.63
C TYR A 113 -3.37 31.77 0.84
N ASP A 114 -2.17 31.90 1.41
CA ASP A 114 -1.49 33.19 1.57
C ASP A 114 -0.85 33.62 0.24
N THR A 115 -1.71 33.96 -0.71
CA THR A 115 -1.32 34.29 -2.10
C THR A 115 -0.97 35.77 -2.31
N GLU A 116 -1.13 36.61 -1.29
CA GLU A 116 -0.83 38.04 -1.37
C GLU A 116 0.67 38.28 -1.57
N GLY A 117 1.03 39.00 -2.64
CA GLY A 117 2.41 39.36 -2.93
C GLY A 117 3.24 38.27 -3.62
N THR A 118 2.63 37.16 -4.05
CA THR A 118 3.35 36.15 -4.85
C THR A 118 3.87 36.76 -6.16
N SER A 119 5.14 36.53 -6.46
CA SER A 119 5.80 36.97 -7.70
C SER A 119 5.57 36.03 -8.88
N GLU A 120 4.92 34.88 -8.64
CA GLU A 120 4.77 33.76 -9.59
C GLU A 120 3.27 33.46 -9.82
N PRO A 121 2.52 34.38 -10.45
CA PRO A 121 1.07 34.23 -10.64
C PRO A 121 0.70 33.04 -11.53
N GLU A 122 1.60 32.53 -12.36
CA GLU A 122 1.40 31.30 -13.15
C GLU A 122 1.24 30.02 -12.30
N ASN A 123 1.68 30.03 -11.04
CA ASN A 123 1.59 28.86 -10.14
C ASN A 123 0.32 28.88 -9.25
N LEU A 124 -0.53 29.91 -9.39
CA LEU A 124 -1.78 30.02 -8.65
C LEU A 124 -2.84 29.07 -9.22
N GLN A 125 -3.33 28.17 -8.36
CA GLN A 125 -4.48 27.33 -8.62
C GLN A 125 -5.72 27.90 -7.94
N ARG A 126 -6.89 27.35 -8.27
CA ARG A 126 -8.17 27.78 -7.70
C ARG A 126 -9.00 26.59 -7.27
N ASP A 127 -9.59 26.71 -6.09
CA ASP A 127 -10.64 25.80 -5.64
C ASP A 127 -11.91 25.94 -6.50
N PRO A 128 -12.86 25.00 -6.42
CA PRO A 128 -14.13 25.08 -7.15
C PRO A 128 -14.95 26.34 -6.88
N ASP A 129 -14.76 26.97 -5.71
CA ASP A 129 -15.39 28.23 -5.34
C ASP A 129 -14.65 29.48 -5.85
N GLY A 130 -13.51 29.29 -6.52
CA GLY A 130 -12.68 30.34 -7.11
C GLY A 130 -11.56 30.87 -6.21
N THR A 131 -11.45 30.39 -4.97
CA THR A 131 -10.42 30.83 -4.01
C THR A 131 -9.02 30.45 -4.50
N PRO A 132 -8.08 31.41 -4.63
CA PRO A 132 -6.74 31.12 -5.13
C PRO A 132 -5.82 30.51 -4.05
N PHE A 133 -4.96 29.59 -4.44
CA PHE A 133 -3.91 29.01 -3.58
C PHE A 133 -2.65 28.64 -4.38
N LEU A 134 -1.51 28.53 -3.71
CA LEU A 134 -0.28 27.93 -4.24
C LEU A 134 -0.24 26.44 -3.89
N ARG A 135 0.06 25.59 -4.87
CA ARG A 135 0.07 24.14 -4.70
C ARG A 135 1.48 23.59 -4.56
N ALA A 136 1.73 22.81 -3.52
CA ALA A 136 2.93 21.98 -3.40
C ALA A 136 2.55 20.50 -3.24
N LEU A 137 3.33 19.63 -3.89
CA LEU A 137 3.20 18.17 -3.77
C LEU A 137 4.46 17.58 -3.17
N HIS A 138 4.28 16.72 -2.18
CA HIS A 138 5.35 15.93 -1.59
C HIS A 138 4.96 14.46 -1.58
N SER A 139 5.86 13.62 -2.09
CA SER A 139 5.69 12.17 -2.12
C SER A 139 7.03 11.52 -1.82
N ASN A 140 6.99 10.41 -1.10
CA ASN A 140 8.14 9.50 -0.96
C ASN A 140 8.04 8.32 -1.94
N ARG A 141 7.06 8.34 -2.85
CA ARG A 141 6.97 7.42 -3.98
C ARG A 141 7.93 7.90 -5.06
N ASP A 142 8.87 7.04 -5.43
CA ASP A 142 9.78 7.29 -6.54
C ASP A 142 9.01 7.03 -7.85
N GLU A 143 8.75 8.06 -8.65
CA GLU A 143 7.92 7.97 -9.86
C GLU A 143 8.57 7.11 -10.96
N ASP A 144 9.90 6.96 -10.91
CA ASP A 144 10.72 6.19 -11.86
C ASP A 144 11.10 4.79 -11.36
N GLN A 145 10.66 4.39 -10.17
CA GLN A 145 10.89 3.06 -9.66
C GLN A 145 9.69 2.19 -10.05
N PRO A 146 9.78 1.35 -11.12
CA PRO A 146 8.76 0.34 -11.33
C PRO A 146 8.67 -0.50 -10.06
N ASP A 147 7.47 -1.02 -9.75
CA ASP A 147 7.24 -1.99 -8.68
C ASP A 147 8.13 -3.21 -8.94
N ASN A 148 9.42 -3.11 -8.57
CA ASN A 148 10.46 -4.10 -8.80
C ASN A 148 10.33 -5.15 -7.70
N ASN A 149 9.17 -5.79 -7.63
CA ASN A 149 9.12 -7.12 -7.11
C ASN A 149 9.59 -8.03 -8.25
N PRO A 150 10.79 -8.63 -8.16
CA PRO A 150 11.11 -9.72 -9.06
C PRO A 150 10.00 -10.75 -8.91
N ALA A 151 9.34 -11.10 -10.01
CA ALA A 151 8.40 -12.20 -10.04
C ALA A 151 9.07 -13.40 -9.34
N PRO A 152 8.34 -14.15 -8.48
CA PRO A 152 8.91 -15.36 -7.90
C PRO A 152 9.41 -16.21 -9.06
N ASN A 153 10.71 -16.48 -9.08
CA ASN A 153 11.31 -17.36 -10.06
C ASN A 153 10.52 -18.66 -9.93
N SER A 154 9.73 -18.99 -10.95
CA SER A 154 9.07 -20.27 -11.09
C SER A 154 10.18 -21.31 -11.18
N ALA A 155 10.64 -21.78 -10.02
CA ALA A 155 11.52 -22.92 -9.92
C ALA A 155 10.73 -24.09 -10.49
N ALA A 156 11.20 -24.53 -11.64
CA ALA A 156 10.66 -25.62 -12.41
C ALA A 156 10.32 -26.80 -11.48
N SER A 157 9.10 -27.27 -11.65
CA SER A 157 8.74 -28.64 -11.41
C SER A 157 9.70 -29.54 -12.21
N GLU A 158 10.69 -30.11 -11.55
CA GLU A 158 11.26 -31.38 -11.98
C GLU A 158 10.93 -32.41 -10.92
N GLY A 159 9.76 -33.03 -11.11
CA GLY A 159 9.48 -34.35 -10.58
C GLY A 159 10.00 -35.42 -11.53
N SER A 160 10.17 -36.63 -10.97
CA SER A 160 10.56 -37.92 -11.56
C SER A 160 12.05 -38.22 -11.39
N ALA A 161 12.48 -39.31 -10.74
CA ALA A 161 11.81 -40.57 -10.38
C ALA A 161 12.31 -41.14 -9.05
#